data_AF-A0A6H9S3M0-F1
#
_entry.id   AF-A0A6H9S3M0-F1
#
_cell.length_a   1.000
_cell.length_b   1.000
_cell.length_c   1.000
_cell.angle_alpha   90.00
_cell.angle_beta   90.00
_cell.angle_gamma   90.00
#
_symmetry.space_group_name_H-M   'P 1'
#
loop_
_entity.id
_entity.type
_entity.pdbx_description
1 polymer ?
#
loop_
_entity_poly.entity_id
_entity_poly.type
_entity_poly.pdbx_seq_one_letter_code
_entity_poly.pdbx_strand_id
1 'polypeptide(L)'
;QDLAGNAGVGIAISANYALDATRPTATIVVADPNLTVGETTQVTFTFSEAVTDFDLSDLSVTNGELTNLTTSDGGKTWTATFTPTVNLTDPSNFIALDTSNVSDQTGNAGASVAVSNNYAIDTVVPNDVKPPPEFLTTDPVTVIPPSEVPLQPIVFT
;
A
#
# COMPACT_ATOMS: atom_id res chain seq x y z
N GLN A 1 -64.11 -27.24 3.40
CA GLN A 1 -65.12 -28.32 3.29
C GLN A 1 -65.66 -28.27 1.88
N ASP A 2 -65.52 -29.34 1.11
CA ASP A 2 -66.30 -29.52 -0.12
C ASP A 2 -67.51 -30.45 0.16
N LEU A 3 -68.36 -30.62 -0.83
CA LEU A 3 -69.68 -31.28 -0.73
C LEU A 3 -69.61 -32.79 -0.42
N ALA A 4 -68.41 -33.37 -0.19
CA ALA A 4 -68.22 -34.77 0.21
C ALA A 4 -67.64 -34.95 1.64
N GLY A 5 -67.43 -33.87 2.40
CA GLY A 5 -67.05 -33.99 3.82
C GLY A 5 -65.59 -34.41 4.10
N ASN A 6 -64.68 -34.27 3.13
CA ASN A 6 -63.27 -34.52 3.37
C ASN A 6 -62.62 -33.30 4.07
N ALA A 7 -62.11 -33.49 5.29
CA ALA A 7 -61.28 -32.50 5.96
C ALA A 7 -59.96 -32.38 5.19
N GLY A 8 -59.73 -31.24 4.54
CA GLY A 8 -58.46 -30.92 3.91
C GLY A 8 -57.37 -30.76 4.96
N VAL A 9 -56.73 -31.86 5.36
CA VAL A 9 -55.54 -31.84 6.22
C VAL A 9 -54.31 -31.74 5.31
N GLY A 10 -54.20 -30.60 4.62
CA GLY A 10 -52.96 -30.20 3.98
C GLY A 10 -52.15 -29.40 4.99
N ILE A 11 -51.19 -30.03 5.68
CA ILE A 11 -50.13 -29.26 6.31
C ILE A 11 -49.27 -28.73 5.16
N ALA A 12 -49.52 -27.50 4.74
CA ALA A 12 -48.60 -26.77 3.88
C ALA A 12 -47.39 -26.39 4.74
N ILE A 13 -46.30 -27.15 4.63
CA ILE A 13 -45.02 -26.72 5.17
C ILE A 13 -44.48 -25.69 4.18
N SER A 14 -44.74 -24.40 4.43
CA SER A 14 -44.06 -23.35 3.69
C SER A 14 -42.58 -23.40 4.05
N ALA A 15 -41.70 -23.45 3.05
CA ALA A 15 -40.27 -23.28 3.28
C ALA A 15 -40.05 -21.94 4.00
N ASN A 16 -39.26 -21.95 5.09
CA ASN A 16 -38.82 -20.70 5.70
C ASN A 16 -37.93 -19.98 4.70
N TYR A 17 -38.41 -18.87 4.14
CA TYR A 17 -37.57 -17.93 3.42
C TYR A 17 -36.78 -17.15 4.47
N ALA A 18 -35.50 -17.48 4.65
CA ALA A 18 -34.59 -16.59 5.36
C ALA A 18 -34.37 -15.37 4.45
N LEU A 19 -34.97 -14.24 4.81
CA LEU A 19 -34.66 -12.96 4.18
C LEU A 19 -33.44 -12.39 4.92
N ASP A 20 -32.28 -12.45 4.30
CA ASP A 20 -31.14 -11.67 4.76
C ASP A 20 -31.25 -10.27 4.17
N ALA A 21 -31.40 -9.27 5.04
CA ALA A 21 -31.44 -7.86 4.67
C ALA A 21 -30.23 -7.09 5.23
N THR A 22 -29.27 -7.81 5.81
CA THR A 22 -28.01 -7.22 6.28
C THR A 22 -27.18 -6.87 5.06
N ARG A 23 -26.51 -5.73 5.10
CA ARG A 23 -25.61 -5.29 4.02
C ARG A 23 -24.18 -5.35 4.53
N PRO A 24 -23.22 -5.72 3.66
CA PRO A 24 -21.82 -5.69 4.04
C PRO A 24 -21.36 -4.25 4.31
N THR A 25 -20.54 -4.11 5.34
CA THR A 25 -19.76 -2.91 5.65
C THR A 25 -18.28 -3.27 5.66
N ALA A 26 -17.39 -2.30 5.49
CA ALA A 26 -15.95 -2.54 5.41
C ALA A 26 -15.14 -1.61 6.31
N THR A 27 -14.01 -2.11 6.80
CA THR A 27 -12.91 -1.31 7.36
C THR A 27 -11.64 -1.56 6.56
N ILE A 28 -10.78 -0.55 6.48
CA ILE A 28 -9.53 -0.60 5.71
C ILE A 28 -8.39 -0.16 6.60
N VAL A 29 -7.31 -0.93 6.64
CA VAL A 29 -6.10 -0.61 7.40
C VAL A 29 -4.88 -0.72 6.50
N VAL A 30 -4.10 0.36 6.43
CA VAL A 30 -2.75 0.36 5.86
C VAL A 30 -1.77 0.10 7.00
N ALA A 31 -1.05 -1.02 6.93
CA ALA A 31 -0.26 -1.52 8.06
C ALA A 31 0.91 -0.61 8.42
N ASP A 32 1.61 -0.08 7.41
CA ASP A 32 2.67 0.91 7.58
C ASP A 32 2.19 2.28 7.09
N PRO A 33 2.00 3.25 8.00
CA PRO A 33 1.54 4.57 7.63
C PRO A 33 2.65 5.52 7.17
N ASN A 34 3.94 5.12 7.11
CA ASN A 34 5.02 5.99 6.65
C ASN A 34 5.92 5.26 5.64
N LEU A 35 5.70 5.52 4.35
CA LEU A 35 6.37 4.79 3.27
C LEU A 35 7.50 5.61 2.66
N THR A 36 8.69 5.03 2.61
CA THR A 36 9.89 5.60 2.03
C THR A 36 10.35 4.85 0.78
N VAL A 37 11.49 5.26 0.21
CA VAL A 37 12.04 4.73 -1.03
C VAL A 37 12.17 3.20 -0.99
N GLY A 38 11.49 2.54 -1.92
CA GLY A 38 11.57 1.08 -2.11
C GLY A 38 10.70 0.26 -1.16
N GLU A 39 9.93 0.90 -0.28
CA GLU A 39 9.05 0.20 0.64
C GLU A 39 7.71 -0.17 -0.03
N THR A 40 7.07 -1.19 0.53
CA THR A 40 5.69 -1.59 0.22
C THR A 40 4.99 -1.91 1.53
N THR A 41 3.67 -1.89 1.55
CA THR A 41 2.91 -2.24 2.76
C THR A 41 1.69 -3.08 2.46
N GLN A 42 1.27 -3.86 3.45
CA GLN A 42 0.03 -4.61 3.36
C GLN A 42 -1.15 -3.71 3.68
N VAL A 43 -2.20 -3.84 2.87
CA VAL A 43 -3.50 -3.22 3.11
C VAL A 43 -4.50 -4.33 3.39
N THR A 44 -5.22 -4.20 4.50
CA THR A 44 -6.20 -5.17 4.96
C THR A 44 -7.59 -4.56 4.88
N PHE A 45 -8.49 -5.25 4.19
CA PHE A 45 -9.92 -4.94 4.11
C PHE A 45 -10.67 -5.98 4.94
N THR A 46 -11.49 -5.54 5.88
CA THR A 46 -12.31 -6.42 6.71
C THR A 46 -13.77 -6.08 6.54
N PHE A 47 -14.55 -7.06 6.11
CA PHE A 47 -15.99 -6.93 5.93
C PHE A 47 -16.77 -7.47 7.14
N SER A 48 -17.94 -6.90 7.41
CA SER A 48 -18.84 -7.40 8.46
C SER A 48 -19.37 -8.81 8.18
N GLU A 49 -19.40 -9.19 6.90
CA GLU A 49 -19.77 -10.51 6.41
C GLU A 49 -18.92 -10.93 5.21
N ALA A 50 -19.10 -12.16 4.74
CA ALA A 50 -18.35 -12.63 3.58
C ALA A 50 -18.92 -11.98 2.31
N VAL A 51 -18.07 -11.30 1.54
CA VAL A 51 -18.46 -10.68 0.27
C VAL A 51 -17.96 -11.47 -0.94
N THR A 52 -18.65 -11.28 -2.05
CA THR A 52 -18.32 -11.75 -3.39
C THR A 52 -18.14 -10.55 -4.31
N ASP A 53 -17.50 -10.79 -5.47
CA ASP A 53 -17.25 -9.78 -6.51
C ASP A 53 -16.43 -8.56 -6.07
N PHE A 54 -15.67 -8.66 -4.97
CA PHE A 54 -14.69 -7.64 -4.58
C PHE A 54 -13.38 -7.83 -5.35
N ASP A 55 -12.98 -6.81 -6.10
CA ASP A 55 -11.70 -6.78 -6.80
C ASP A 55 -10.99 -5.42 -6.73
N LEU A 56 -9.84 -5.29 -7.40
CA LEU A 56 -9.02 -4.07 -7.38
C LEU A 56 -9.70 -2.88 -8.08
N SER A 57 -10.68 -3.11 -8.96
CA SER A 57 -11.41 -2.05 -9.67
C SER A 57 -12.44 -1.33 -8.79
N ASP A 58 -12.83 -1.94 -7.67
CA ASP A 58 -13.70 -1.31 -6.66
C ASP A 58 -12.97 -0.27 -5.79
N LEU A 59 -11.65 -0.17 -5.93
CA LEU A 59 -10.79 0.62 -5.07
C LEU A 59 -10.35 1.91 -5.75
N SER A 60 -10.48 3.02 -5.02
CA SER A 60 -9.86 4.28 -5.37
C SER A 60 -8.55 4.43 -4.60
N VAL A 61 -7.45 4.47 -5.34
CA VAL A 61 -6.08 4.58 -4.81
C VAL A 61 -5.38 5.75 -5.51
N THR A 62 -4.77 6.63 -4.73
CA THR A 62 -3.89 7.70 -5.24
C THR A 62 -2.46 7.44 -4.84
N ASN A 63 -1.51 8.00 -5.59
CA ASN A 63 -0.09 8.01 -5.24
C ASN A 63 0.53 6.61 -5.01
N GLY A 64 -0.03 5.58 -5.64
CA GLY A 64 0.47 4.21 -5.61
C GLY A 64 -0.48 3.24 -6.30
N GLU A 65 -0.14 1.96 -6.22
CA GLU A 65 -0.90 0.86 -6.82
C GLU A 65 -1.12 -0.26 -5.78
N LEU A 66 -2.30 -0.88 -5.83
CA LEU A 66 -2.60 -2.11 -5.09
C LEU A 66 -2.48 -3.32 -6.02
N THR A 67 -1.78 -4.35 -5.56
CA THR A 67 -1.62 -5.62 -6.28
C THR A 67 -1.87 -6.80 -5.34
N ASN A 68 -1.94 -8.01 -5.90
CA ASN A 68 -2.05 -9.26 -5.13
C ASN A 68 -3.23 -9.29 -4.15
N LEU A 69 -4.39 -8.77 -4.55
CA LEU A 69 -5.60 -8.84 -3.75
C LEU A 69 -6.04 -10.29 -3.58
N THR A 70 -6.09 -10.77 -2.34
CA THR A 70 -6.42 -12.17 -2.02
C THR A 70 -7.20 -12.29 -0.72
N THR A 71 -7.97 -13.38 -0.58
CA THR A 71 -8.66 -13.78 0.65
C THR A 71 -8.41 -15.26 0.93
N SER A 72 -8.38 -15.62 2.21
CA SER A 72 -8.23 -17.01 2.67
C SER A 72 -9.35 -17.48 3.59
N ASP A 73 -10.32 -16.62 3.90
CA ASP A 73 -11.40 -16.86 4.87
C ASP A 73 -12.80 -16.80 4.22
N GLY A 74 -12.85 -16.98 2.90
CA GLY A 74 -14.10 -16.98 2.14
C GLY A 74 -14.66 -15.59 1.91
N GLY A 75 -13.82 -14.55 1.89
CA GLY A 75 -14.21 -13.19 1.51
C GLY A 75 -14.59 -12.29 2.68
N LYS A 76 -14.27 -12.66 3.93
CA LYS A 76 -14.44 -11.76 5.09
C LYS A 76 -13.26 -10.80 5.23
N THR A 77 -12.06 -11.29 4.99
CA THR A 77 -10.83 -10.52 5.05
C THR A 77 -10.09 -10.64 3.73
N TRP A 78 -9.69 -9.50 3.19
CA TRP A 78 -8.90 -9.41 1.98
C TRP A 78 -7.62 -8.65 2.28
N THR A 79 -6.52 -9.09 1.67
CA THR A 79 -5.23 -8.40 1.76
C THR A 79 -4.70 -8.09 0.38
N ALA A 80 -4.08 -6.92 0.24
CA ALA A 80 -3.37 -6.49 -0.97
C ALA A 80 -2.03 -5.86 -0.58
N THR A 81 -1.13 -5.75 -1.56
CA THR A 81 0.15 -5.06 -1.43
C THR A 81 0.05 -3.68 -2.06
N PHE A 82 0.26 -2.64 -1.26
CA PHE A 82 0.39 -1.27 -1.73
C PHE A 82 1.85 -0.94 -2.02
N THR A 83 2.09 -0.41 -3.22
CA THR A 83 3.39 0.13 -3.65
C THR A 83 3.23 1.64 -3.91
N PRO A 84 3.93 2.51 -3.17
CA PRO A 84 3.85 3.94 -3.38
C PRO A 84 4.49 4.35 -4.71
N THR A 85 3.98 5.44 -5.29
CA THR A 85 4.62 6.08 -6.45
C THR A 85 6.01 6.60 -6.05
N VAL A 86 7.00 6.38 -6.91
CA VAL A 86 8.38 6.83 -6.67
C VAL A 86 8.54 8.33 -6.87
N ASN A 87 9.54 8.94 -6.22
CA ASN A 87 9.87 10.36 -6.33
C ASN A 87 8.72 11.30 -5.93
N LEU A 88 7.99 10.95 -4.89
CA LEU A 88 6.85 11.72 -4.38
C LEU A 88 7.00 11.97 -2.88
N THR A 89 6.60 13.15 -2.43
CA THR A 89 6.35 13.43 -1.02
C THR A 89 4.90 13.91 -0.85
N ASP A 90 4.11 13.16 -0.10
CA ASP A 90 2.72 13.53 0.24
C ASP A 90 2.39 13.05 1.67
N PRO A 91 2.12 13.95 2.63
CA PRO A 91 1.84 13.56 4.01
C PRO A 91 0.42 13.02 4.23
N SER A 92 -0.50 13.17 3.26
CA SER A 92 -1.90 12.80 3.46
C SER A 92 -2.51 12.02 2.30
N ASN A 93 -2.58 10.71 2.48
CA ASN A 93 -3.15 9.77 1.52
C ASN A 93 -4.16 8.85 2.22
N PHE A 94 -5.10 8.31 1.45
CA PHE A 94 -6.05 7.30 1.89
C PHE A 94 -6.43 6.38 0.73
N ILE A 95 -6.93 5.18 1.07
CA ILE A 95 -7.56 4.26 0.12
C ILE A 95 -9.05 4.26 0.42
N ALA A 96 -9.87 4.31 -0.62
CA ALA A 96 -11.33 4.25 -0.50
C ALA A 96 -11.91 3.05 -1.24
N LEU A 97 -12.96 2.47 -0.66
CA LEU A 97 -13.77 1.41 -1.25
C LEU A 97 -15.22 1.88 -1.28
N ASP A 98 -15.84 1.88 -2.47
CA ASP A 98 -17.29 2.00 -2.60
C ASP A 98 -17.93 0.61 -2.42
N THR A 99 -18.54 0.38 -1.25
CA THR A 99 -19.13 -0.93 -0.94
C THR A 99 -20.41 -1.21 -1.74
N SER A 100 -20.94 -0.26 -2.51
CA SER A 100 -22.08 -0.53 -3.39
C SER A 100 -21.76 -1.46 -4.55
N ASN A 101 -20.48 -1.65 -4.87
CA ASN A 101 -20.02 -2.58 -5.90
C ASN A 101 -19.78 -4.01 -5.39
N VAL A 102 -19.78 -4.22 -4.06
CA VAL A 102 -19.57 -5.55 -3.45
C VAL A 102 -20.86 -6.06 -2.84
N SER A 103 -21.10 -7.37 -2.97
CA SER A 103 -22.33 -8.02 -2.47
C SER A 103 -22.00 -9.19 -1.54
N ASP A 104 -22.88 -9.44 -0.58
CA ASP A 104 -22.84 -10.67 0.21
C ASP A 104 -23.26 -11.91 -0.63
N GLN A 105 -23.21 -13.10 -0.02
CA GLN A 105 -23.62 -14.35 -0.67
C GLN A 105 -25.12 -14.44 -0.99
N THR A 106 -25.94 -13.59 -0.37
CA THR A 106 -27.40 -13.54 -0.59
C THR A 106 -27.79 -12.45 -1.61
N GLY A 107 -26.82 -11.70 -2.13
CA GLY A 107 -26.99 -10.66 -3.14
C GLY A 107 -27.28 -9.27 -2.59
N ASN A 108 -27.07 -9.02 -1.29
CA ASN A 108 -27.18 -7.67 -0.74
C ASN A 108 -25.89 -6.89 -1.01
N ALA A 109 -25.99 -5.87 -1.86
CA ALA A 109 -24.91 -4.91 -2.06
C ALA A 109 -24.70 -4.03 -0.81
N GLY A 110 -23.46 -3.60 -0.57
CA GLY A 110 -23.16 -2.54 0.39
C GLY A 110 -23.81 -1.21 0.00
N ALA A 111 -23.65 -0.20 0.85
CA ALA A 111 -24.28 1.11 0.65
C ALA A 111 -23.47 2.28 1.22
N SER A 112 -22.20 2.05 1.56
CA SER A 112 -21.32 3.05 2.17
C SER A 112 -19.97 3.12 1.46
N VAL A 113 -19.21 4.17 1.77
CA VAL A 113 -17.80 4.27 1.40
C VAL A 113 -16.97 4.00 2.64
N ALA A 114 -16.03 3.06 2.55
CA ALA A 114 -15.02 2.83 3.57
C ALA A 114 -13.73 3.56 3.19
N VAL A 115 -13.05 4.14 4.17
CA VAL A 115 -11.80 4.89 3.99
C VAL A 115 -10.77 4.37 4.98
N SER A 116 -9.52 4.21 4.54
CA SER A 116 -8.42 3.77 5.39
C SER A 116 -7.98 4.80 6.43
N ASN A 117 -7.09 4.40 7.34
CA ASN A 117 -6.25 5.36 8.04
C ASN A 117 -5.40 6.18 7.05
N ASN A 118 -4.95 7.35 7.50
CA ASN A 118 -3.98 8.15 6.77
C ASN A 118 -2.63 7.42 6.68
N TYR A 119 -1.94 7.61 5.56
CA TYR A 119 -0.54 7.25 5.40
C TYR A 119 0.23 8.36 4.65
N ALA A 120 1.51 8.49 4.96
CA ALA A 120 2.45 9.42 4.37
C ALA A 120 3.39 8.69 3.40
N ILE A 121 3.77 9.37 2.33
CA ILE A 121 4.73 8.91 1.33
C ILE A 121 5.89 9.90 1.28
N ASP A 122 7.12 9.39 1.35
CA ASP A 122 8.36 10.11 1.07
C ASP A 122 9.34 9.23 0.30
N THR A 123 9.10 9.09 -1.01
CA THR A 123 9.88 8.25 -1.92
C THR A 123 10.84 9.07 -2.78
N VAL A 124 11.10 10.33 -2.41
CA VAL A 124 12.14 11.14 -3.04
C VAL A 124 13.49 10.55 -2.66
N VAL A 125 14.23 10.04 -3.65
CA VAL A 125 15.60 9.59 -3.42
C VAL A 125 16.41 10.83 -3.05
N PRO A 126 17.14 10.84 -1.92
CA PRO A 126 18.09 11.90 -1.65
C PRO A 126 19.00 12.01 -2.86
N ASN A 127 19.07 13.20 -3.47
CA ASN A 127 20.03 13.43 -4.53
C ASN A 127 21.40 13.03 -3.98
N ASP A 128 21.97 11.93 -4.46
CA ASP A 128 23.35 11.59 -4.19
C ASP A 128 24.14 12.78 -4.69
N VAL A 129 24.53 13.67 -3.77
CA VAL A 129 25.55 14.66 -4.04
C VAL A 129 26.78 13.82 -4.28
N LYS A 130 27.00 13.44 -5.55
CA LYS A 130 28.26 12.88 -5.99
C LYS A 130 29.30 13.83 -5.40
N PRO A 131 30.20 13.37 -4.54
CA PRO A 131 31.25 14.24 -4.04
C PRO A 131 31.89 14.90 -5.28
N PRO A 132 32.16 16.21 -5.24
CA PRO A 132 32.79 16.90 -6.36
C PRO A 132 33.94 16.01 -6.83
N PRO A 133 34.16 15.83 -8.16
CA PRO A 133 35.26 15.00 -8.62
C PRO A 133 36.48 15.37 -7.80
N GLU A 134 37.03 14.43 -7.04
CA GLU A 134 38.23 14.68 -6.27
C GLU A 134 39.25 15.08 -7.32
N PHE A 135 39.51 16.39 -7.44
CA PHE A 135 40.69 16.84 -8.11
C PHE A 135 41.80 16.23 -7.27
N LEU A 136 42.47 15.22 -7.81
CA LEU A 136 43.71 14.71 -7.27
C LEU A 136 44.68 15.89 -7.27
N THR A 137 44.69 16.69 -6.19
CA THR A 137 45.83 17.53 -5.91
C THR A 137 46.89 16.54 -5.51
N THR A 138 47.71 16.12 -6.47
CA THR A 138 48.97 15.47 -6.13
C THR A 138 49.62 16.35 -5.07
N ASP A 139 49.85 15.81 -3.88
CA ASP A 139 50.57 16.53 -2.83
C ASP A 139 51.78 17.23 -3.46
N PRO A 140 52.09 18.49 -3.10
CA PRO A 140 53.22 19.18 -3.68
C PRO A 140 54.46 18.31 -3.49
N VAL A 141 55.11 17.94 -4.60
CA VAL A 141 56.42 17.29 -4.55
C VAL A 141 57.35 18.27 -3.82
N THR A 142 57.75 17.93 -2.60
CA THR A 142 58.83 18.63 -1.91
C THR A 142 60.10 18.42 -2.71
N VAL A 143 60.47 19.40 -3.53
CA VAL A 143 61.73 19.40 -4.25
C VAL A 143 62.82 19.58 -3.19
N ILE A 144 63.58 18.52 -2.90
CA ILE A 144 64.74 18.62 -2.01
C ILE A 144 65.76 19.50 -2.74
N PRO A 145 66.15 20.67 -2.19
CA PRO A 145 67.19 21.48 -2.82
C PRO A 145 68.51 20.70 -2.83
N PRO A 146 69.36 20.84 -3.88
CA PRO A 146 70.66 20.18 -3.90
C PRO A 146 71.50 20.67 -2.71
N SER A 147 72.23 19.75 -2.07
CA SER A 147 73.13 20.07 -0.96
C SER A 147 74.05 21.24 -1.32
N GLU A 148 73.96 22.34 -0.56
CA GLU A 148 74.87 23.47 -0.73
C GLU A 148 76.29 23.05 -0.31
N VAL A 149 77.18 22.88 -1.29
CA VAL A 149 78.62 22.75 -1.03
C VAL A 149 79.16 24.16 -0.81
N PRO A 150 79.78 24.47 0.34
CA PRO A 150 80.35 25.80 0.60
C PRO A 150 81.43 26.13 -0.44
N LEU A 151 81.36 27.31 -1.04
CA LEU A 151 82.44 27.82 -1.89
C LEU A 151 83.68 28.05 -1.02
N GLN A 152 84.79 27.37 -1.33
CA GLN A 152 86.06 27.65 -0.66
C GLN A 152 86.61 29.02 -1.10
N PRO A 153 87.20 29.82 -0.19
CA PRO A 153 87.80 31.10 -0.57
C PRO A 153 89.02 30.87 -1.46
N ILE A 154 89.04 31.50 -2.64
CA ILE A 154 90.23 31.57 -3.49
C ILE A 154 91.18 32.60 -2.88
N VAL A 155 92.38 32.17 -2.46
CA VAL A 155 93.46 33.09 -2.06
C VAL A 155 94.22 33.50 -3.33
N PHE A 156 94.25 34.80 -3.64
CA PHE A 156 95.12 35.33 -4.67
C PHE A 156 96.52 35.61 -4.05
N THR A 157 97.56 34.98 -4.59
CA THR A 157 98.98 35.30 -4.34
C THR A 157 99.57 36.01 -5.54
#